data_AF-A0A946BRI1-F1
#
_entry.id   AF-A0A946BRI1-F1
#
_cell.length_a   1.000
_cell.length_b   1.000
_cell.length_c   1.000
_cell.angle_alpha   90.00
_cell.angle_beta   90.00
_cell.angle_gamma   90.00
#
_symmetry.space_group_name_H-M   'P 1'
#
loop_
_entity.id
_entity.type
_entity.pdbx_description
1 polymer ?
#
loop_
_entity_poly.entity_id
_entity_poly.type
_entity_poly.pdbx_seq_one_letter_code
_entity_poly.pdbx_strand_id
1 'polypeptide(L)'
;MELSEEEHRILAELRARDAEVRAHEQAHLAAAGPYANGAPTYEYQTGPDGKQYAVGGEVSIDTSPVPGDPQATARKAQAIKRAALAPRDPSAQDRKVAGQAAQLEAQARQEVQAEKAEEKKEAAESQNNSSPAEAGDASTSNSDSPSESGQDAPFAKRVTDSFKPASIASGNLLDIIS
;
A
#
# COMPACT_ATOMS: atom_id res chain seq x y z
N MET A 1 33.57 -32.51 29.09
CA MET A 1 33.49 -33.43 27.92
C MET A 1 33.79 -32.58 26.70
N GLU A 2 34.65 -33.08 25.82
CA GLU A 2 34.93 -32.44 24.53
C GLU A 2 33.85 -32.87 23.54
N LEU A 3 33.39 -31.96 22.69
CA LEU A 3 32.35 -32.24 21.71
C LEU A 3 32.96 -33.02 20.53
N SER A 4 32.18 -33.95 19.99
CA SER A 4 32.51 -34.66 18.74
C SER A 4 32.47 -33.72 17.53
N GLU A 5 33.12 -34.11 16.43
CA GLU A 5 33.06 -33.37 15.16
C GLU A 5 31.62 -33.19 14.65
N GLU A 6 30.77 -34.20 14.87
CA GLU A 6 29.35 -34.14 14.51
C GLU A 6 28.60 -33.09 15.34
N GLU A 7 28.83 -33.06 16.65
CA GLU A 7 28.25 -32.04 17.53
C GLU A 7 28.74 -30.63 17.18
N HIS A 8 30.02 -30.49 16.79
CA HIS A 8 30.55 -29.23 16.28
C HIS A 8 29.84 -28.77 15.00
N ARG A 9 29.53 -29.68 14.07
CA ARG A 9 28.77 -29.37 12.86
C ARG A 9 27.35 -28.92 13.20
N ILE A 10 26.66 -29.64 14.09
CA ILE A 10 25.32 -29.27 14.56
C ILE A 10 25.31 -27.87 15.17
N LEU A 11 26.30 -27.54 16.00
CA LEU A 11 26.40 -26.20 16.59
C LEU A 11 26.66 -25.11 15.55
N ALA A 12 27.44 -25.38 14.51
CA ALA A 12 27.67 -24.43 13.43
C ALA A 12 26.38 -24.12 12.67
N GLU A 13 25.59 -25.16 12.36
CA GLU A 13 24.29 -25.03 11.70
C GLU A 13 23.28 -24.27 12.57
N LEU A 14 23.17 -24.61 13.86
CA LEU A 14 22.29 -23.92 14.80
C LEU A 14 22.64 -22.44 14.96
N ARG A 15 23.93 -22.10 15.03
CA ARG A 15 24.39 -20.70 15.11
C ARG A 15 24.07 -19.92 13.85
N ALA A 16 24.29 -20.52 12.67
CA ALA A 16 23.94 -19.89 11.41
C ALA A 16 22.43 -19.61 11.36
N ARG A 17 21.61 -20.59 11.75
CA ARG A 17 20.16 -20.45 11.76
C ARG A 17 19.65 -19.42 12.78
N ASP A 18 20.20 -19.39 13.99
CA ASP A 18 19.86 -18.37 15.00
C ASP A 18 20.16 -16.95 14.49
N ALA A 19 21.32 -16.75 13.85
CA ALA A 19 21.66 -15.47 13.27
C ALA A 19 20.69 -15.06 12.14
N GLU A 20 20.35 -16.00 11.25
CA GLU A 20 19.38 -15.78 10.17
C GLU A 20 17.99 -15.42 10.72
N VAL A 21 17.46 -16.21 11.66
CA VAL A 21 16.14 -16.01 12.26
C VAL A 21 16.08 -14.65 12.96
N ARG A 22 17.08 -14.31 13.78
CA ARG A 22 17.09 -13.00 14.45
C ARG A 22 17.17 -11.83 13.47
N ALA A 23 17.97 -11.95 12.42
CA ALA A 23 18.04 -10.93 11.38
C ALA A 23 16.71 -10.81 10.63
N HIS A 24 16.05 -11.93 10.37
CA HIS A 24 14.74 -12.00 9.74
C HIS A 24 13.68 -11.29 10.60
N GLU A 25 13.55 -11.67 11.87
CA GLU A 25 12.59 -11.06 12.79
C GLU A 25 12.86 -9.57 13.02
N GLN A 26 14.13 -9.18 13.10
CA GLN A 26 14.49 -7.77 13.23
C GLN A 26 14.08 -6.95 12.00
N ALA A 27 14.20 -7.53 10.80
CA ALA A 27 13.75 -6.89 9.56
C ALA A 27 12.22 -6.75 9.53
N HIS A 28 11.48 -7.78 9.96
CA HIS A 28 10.02 -7.72 10.11
C HIS A 28 9.60 -6.65 11.11
N LEU A 29 10.24 -6.58 12.29
CA LEU A 29 9.95 -5.58 13.31
C LEU A 29 10.19 -4.15 12.80
N ALA A 30 11.32 -3.93 12.13
CA ALA A 30 11.67 -2.65 11.55
C ALA A 30 10.66 -2.21 10.46
N ALA A 31 10.18 -3.16 9.65
CA ALA A 31 9.18 -2.90 8.63
C ALA A 31 7.79 -2.62 9.24
N ALA A 32 7.41 -3.34 10.29
CA ALA A 32 6.13 -3.16 10.99
C ALA A 32 6.04 -1.81 11.72
N GLY A 33 7.16 -1.31 12.24
CA GLY A 33 7.26 -0.01 12.88
C GLY A 33 6.24 0.15 14.02
N PRO A 34 5.38 1.19 14.00
CA PRO A 34 4.41 1.44 15.08
C PRO A 34 3.28 0.42 15.15
N TYR A 35 3.12 -0.45 14.16
CA TYR A 35 2.05 -1.46 14.13
C TYR A 35 2.47 -2.80 14.72
N ALA A 36 3.74 -2.95 15.14
CA ALA A 36 4.19 -4.13 15.84
C ALA A 36 3.59 -4.20 17.25
N ASN A 37 3.02 -5.36 17.60
CA ASN A 37 2.49 -5.68 18.92
C ASN A 37 3.59 -6.24 19.82
N GLY A 38 4.65 -5.46 20.02
CA GLY A 38 5.76 -5.80 20.91
C GLY A 38 7.00 -6.36 20.21
N ALA A 39 7.85 -7.02 21.00
CA ALA A 39 9.11 -7.59 20.52
C ALA A 39 8.88 -8.91 19.76
N PRO A 40 9.82 -9.33 18.90
CA PRO A 40 9.73 -10.62 18.23
C PRO A 40 9.72 -11.77 19.23
N THR A 41 8.93 -12.78 18.92
CA THR A 41 8.94 -14.07 19.62
C THR A 41 9.84 -15.03 18.85
N TYR A 42 10.43 -15.98 19.57
CA TYR A 42 11.37 -16.94 19.00
C TYR A 42 11.02 -18.36 19.45
N GLU A 43 11.16 -19.29 18.53
CA GLU A 43 11.16 -20.72 18.80
C GLU A 43 12.60 -21.20 18.91
N TYR A 44 12.89 -21.98 19.95
CA TYR A 44 14.26 -22.38 20.29
C TYR A 44 14.49 -23.87 20.15
N GLN A 45 15.71 -24.23 19.76
CA GLN A 45 16.26 -25.58 19.84
C GLN A 45 17.48 -25.59 20.75
N THR A 46 17.56 -26.59 21.63
CA THR A 46 18.73 -26.80 22.49
C THR A 46 19.81 -27.56 21.73
N GLY A 47 21.01 -26.99 21.64
CA GLY A 47 22.17 -27.63 21.04
C GLY A 47 22.87 -28.63 21.96
N PRO A 48 23.83 -29.42 21.45
CA PRO A 48 24.62 -30.37 22.25
C PRO A 48 25.50 -29.70 23.31
N ASP A 49 25.72 -28.38 23.21
CA ASP A 49 26.38 -27.56 24.25
C ASP A 49 25.42 -27.10 25.37
N GLY A 50 24.16 -27.51 25.34
CA GLY A 50 23.12 -27.14 26.30
C GLY A 50 22.58 -25.72 26.14
N LYS A 51 22.98 -24.98 25.09
CA LYS A 51 22.49 -23.62 24.82
C LYS A 51 21.29 -23.65 23.88
N GLN A 52 20.45 -22.62 23.97
CA GLN A 52 19.29 -22.44 23.10
C GLN A 52 19.65 -21.56 21.89
N TYR A 53 19.20 -21.98 20.72
CA TYR A 53 19.39 -21.31 19.42
C TYR A 53 18.02 -21.09 18.78
N ALA A 54 17.74 -19.88 18.27
CA ALA A 54 16.49 -19.59 17.59
C ALA A 54 16.43 -20.33 16.24
N VAL A 55 15.38 -21.08 16.02
CA VAL A 55 15.15 -21.85 14.80
C VAL A 55 13.91 -21.37 14.03
N GLY A 56 13.09 -20.55 14.68
CA GLY A 56 11.96 -19.82 14.11
C GLY A 56 11.66 -18.58 14.94
N GLY A 57 10.81 -17.72 14.42
CA GLY A 57 10.32 -16.54 15.12
C GLY A 57 9.13 -15.91 14.40
N GLU A 58 8.49 -14.97 15.07
CA GLU A 58 7.48 -14.11 14.43
C GLU A 58 7.41 -12.73 15.11
N VAL A 59 6.94 -11.75 14.34
CA VAL A 59 6.55 -10.44 14.85
C VAL A 59 5.02 -10.34 14.82
N SER A 60 4.40 -10.18 16.00
CA SER A 60 2.97 -9.92 16.08
C SER A 60 2.66 -8.52 15.54
N ILE A 61 1.68 -8.39 14.63
CA ILE A 61 1.28 -7.11 14.03
C ILE A 61 -0.21 -6.84 14.31
N ASP A 62 -0.54 -5.59 14.62
CA ASP A 62 -1.90 -5.17 14.91
C ASP A 62 -2.76 -5.01 13.65
N THR A 63 -3.50 -6.06 13.28
CA THR A 63 -4.46 -6.04 12.17
C THR A 63 -5.87 -5.61 12.58
N SER A 64 -6.03 -4.86 13.68
CA SER A 64 -7.34 -4.32 14.08
C SER A 64 -7.69 -3.03 13.31
N PRO A 65 -8.99 -2.74 13.09
CA PRO A 65 -9.43 -1.46 12.56
C PRO A 65 -9.12 -0.31 13.53
N VAL A 66 -9.00 0.90 12.99
CA VAL A 66 -8.99 2.13 13.77
C VAL A 66 -10.45 2.50 14.07
N PRO A 67 -10.87 2.54 15.36
CA PRO A 67 -12.28 2.78 15.71
C PRO A 67 -12.79 4.12 15.16
N GLY A 68 -13.90 4.09 14.43
CA GLY A 68 -14.57 5.30 13.93
C GLY A 68 -13.82 6.05 12.82
N ASP A 69 -12.75 5.48 12.26
CA ASP A 69 -12.03 6.09 11.13
C ASP A 69 -11.68 5.02 10.08
N PRO A 70 -12.59 4.75 9.13
CA PRO A 70 -12.33 3.82 8.04
C PRO A 70 -11.17 4.28 7.14
N GLN A 71 -10.95 5.59 7.03
CA GLN A 71 -9.83 6.12 6.25
C GLN A 71 -8.47 5.81 6.90
N ALA A 72 -8.35 5.98 8.21
CA ALA A 72 -7.17 5.57 8.97
C ALA A 72 -7.00 4.06 8.97
N THR A 73 -8.10 3.30 9.05
CA THR A 73 -8.07 1.84 8.92
C THR A 73 -7.48 1.41 7.59
N ALA A 74 -7.91 1.97 6.46
CA ALA A 74 -7.37 1.66 5.14
C ALA A 74 -5.87 1.98 5.05
N ARG A 75 -5.43 3.13 5.60
CA ARG A 75 -4.01 3.53 5.63
C ARG A 75 -3.17 2.58 6.50
N LYS A 76 -3.65 2.25 7.70
CA LYS A 76 -3.02 1.29 8.63
C LYS A 76 -2.87 -0.08 7.97
N ALA A 77 -3.96 -0.59 7.39
CA ALA A 77 -3.98 -1.88 6.70
C ALA A 77 -2.99 -1.92 5.53
N GLN A 78 -2.93 -0.86 4.71
CA GLN A 78 -1.95 -0.76 3.63
C GLN A 78 -0.51 -0.77 4.14
N ALA A 79 -0.22 -0.07 5.24
CA ALA A 79 1.10 -0.04 5.85
C ALA A 79 1.50 -1.42 6.39
N ILE A 80 0.59 -2.11 7.08
CA ILE A 80 0.81 -3.47 7.59
C ILE A 80 1.07 -4.45 6.45
N LYS A 81 0.25 -4.42 5.40
CA LYS A 81 0.42 -5.29 4.23
C LYS A 81 1.80 -5.10 3.60
N ARG A 82 2.25 -3.85 3.47
CA ARG A 82 3.60 -3.54 2.96
C ARG A 82 4.69 -4.05 3.90
N ALA A 83 4.52 -3.87 5.20
CA ALA A 83 5.50 -4.30 6.20
C ALA A 83 5.69 -5.82 6.20
N ALA A 84 4.58 -6.56 6.24
CA ALA A 84 4.59 -8.02 6.23
C ALA A 84 5.23 -8.59 4.96
N LEU A 85 5.13 -7.89 3.83
CA LEU A 85 5.72 -8.30 2.55
C LEU A 85 7.09 -7.64 2.27
N ALA A 86 7.65 -6.87 3.21
CA ALA A 86 8.87 -6.08 2.95
C ALA A 86 10.14 -6.94 2.88
N PRO A 87 10.34 -7.96 3.73
CA PRO A 87 11.49 -8.86 3.60
C PRO A 87 11.44 -9.68 2.32
N ARG A 88 12.61 -10.07 1.81
CA ARG A 88 12.74 -10.76 0.51
C ARG A 88 12.10 -12.15 0.49
N ASP A 89 12.06 -12.82 1.63
CA ASP A 89 11.47 -14.14 1.79
C ASP A 89 10.53 -14.13 2.99
N PRO A 90 9.32 -13.54 2.87
CA PRO A 90 8.39 -13.45 4.00
C PRO A 90 7.90 -14.84 4.40
N SER A 91 7.76 -15.11 5.70
CA SER A 91 7.30 -16.40 6.20
C SER A 91 5.83 -16.68 5.84
N ALA A 92 5.35 -17.90 6.12
CA ALA A 92 3.93 -18.22 5.95
C ALA A 92 3.01 -17.35 6.82
N GLN A 93 3.48 -17.01 8.04
CA GLN A 93 2.75 -16.15 8.96
C GLN A 93 2.66 -14.71 8.42
N ASP A 94 3.75 -14.18 7.88
CA ASP A 94 3.77 -12.83 7.29
C ASP A 94 2.81 -12.70 6.12
N ARG A 95 2.77 -13.72 5.24
CA ARG A 95 1.82 -13.76 4.13
C ARG A 95 0.38 -13.80 4.62
N LYS A 96 0.11 -14.50 5.73
CA LYS A 96 -1.22 -14.53 6.36
C LYS A 96 -1.60 -13.14 6.89
N VAL A 97 -0.69 -12.46 7.59
CA VAL A 97 -0.89 -11.07 8.06
C VAL A 97 -1.13 -10.12 6.89
N ALA A 98 -0.37 -10.25 5.81
CA ALA A 98 -0.58 -9.46 4.60
C ALA A 98 -1.97 -9.70 3.97
N GLY A 99 -2.45 -10.95 3.99
CA GLY A 99 -3.79 -11.31 3.55
C GLY A 99 -4.88 -10.69 4.42
N GLN A 100 -4.74 -10.76 5.75
CA GLN A 100 -5.67 -10.13 6.70
C GLN A 100 -5.70 -8.61 6.52
N ALA A 101 -4.54 -7.98 6.36
CA ALA A 101 -4.44 -6.56 6.10
C ALA A 101 -5.05 -6.17 4.75
N ALA A 102 -4.92 -6.99 3.70
CA ALA A 102 -5.58 -6.75 2.43
C ALA A 102 -7.12 -6.83 2.54
N GLN A 103 -7.65 -7.75 3.35
CA GLN A 103 -9.08 -7.85 3.63
C GLN A 103 -9.58 -6.61 4.39
N LEU A 104 -8.86 -6.21 5.44
CA LEU A 104 -9.16 -5.01 6.22
C LEU A 104 -9.12 -3.73 5.35
N GLU A 105 -8.12 -3.61 4.48
CA GLU A 105 -8.00 -2.50 3.51
C GLU A 105 -9.21 -2.43 2.58
N ALA A 106 -9.67 -3.59 2.08
CA ALA A 106 -10.83 -3.65 1.19
C ALA A 106 -12.14 -3.26 1.91
N GLN A 107 -12.35 -3.79 3.12
CA GLN A 107 -13.52 -3.45 3.95
C GLN A 107 -13.56 -1.95 4.28
N ALA A 108 -12.46 -1.41 4.79
CA ALA A 108 -12.38 -0.01 5.14
C ALA A 108 -12.58 0.92 3.94
N ARG A 109 -12.11 0.54 2.75
CA ARG A 109 -12.40 1.29 1.51
C ARG A 109 -13.87 1.27 1.14
N GLN A 110 -14.58 0.16 1.38
CA GLN A 110 -16.03 0.12 1.15
C GLN A 110 -16.76 1.05 2.10
N GLU A 111 -16.40 1.05 3.38
CA GLU A 111 -16.95 1.95 4.41
C GLU A 111 -16.72 3.42 4.06
N VAL A 112 -15.50 3.83 3.69
CA VAL A 112 -15.21 5.21 3.23
C VAL A 112 -16.11 5.65 2.08
N GLN A 113 -16.46 4.73 1.18
CA GLN A 113 -17.30 5.05 0.02
C GLN A 113 -18.78 5.12 0.40
N ALA A 114 -19.22 4.34 1.39
CA ALA A 114 -20.55 4.42 1.95
C ALA A 114 -20.76 5.74 2.71
N GLU A 115 -19.83 6.12 3.59
CA GLU A 115 -19.87 7.38 4.35
C GLU A 115 -19.96 8.59 3.41
N LYS A 116 -19.11 8.64 2.36
CA LYS A 116 -19.17 9.70 1.35
C LYS A 116 -20.48 9.74 0.57
N ALA A 117 -21.16 8.60 0.40
CA ALA A 117 -22.44 8.55 -0.28
C ALA A 117 -23.57 9.05 0.62
N GLU A 118 -23.50 8.75 1.92
CA GLU A 118 -24.43 9.25 2.94
C GLU A 118 -24.26 10.76 3.13
N GLU A 119 -23.04 11.26 3.33
CA GLU A 119 -22.74 12.70 3.43
C GLU A 119 -23.28 13.50 2.23
N LYS A 120 -23.17 12.95 1.01
CA LYS A 120 -23.71 13.59 -0.20
C LYS A 120 -25.24 13.62 -0.22
N LYS A 121 -25.90 12.59 0.29
CA LYS A 121 -27.37 12.55 0.39
C LYS A 121 -27.85 13.58 1.42
N GLU A 122 -27.23 13.60 2.60
CA GLU A 122 -27.57 14.56 3.66
C GLU A 122 -27.34 16.01 3.23
N ALA A 123 -26.24 16.28 2.50
CA ALA A 123 -25.98 17.59 1.92
C ALA A 123 -27.02 18.01 0.88
N ALA A 124 -27.48 17.08 0.03
CA ALA A 124 -28.52 17.34 -0.96
C ALA A 124 -29.90 17.59 -0.32
N GLU A 125 -30.23 16.86 0.74
CA GLU A 125 -31.48 17.05 1.50
C GLU A 125 -31.48 18.38 2.28
N SER A 126 -30.33 18.78 2.84
CA SER A 126 -30.17 20.05 3.56
C SER A 126 -30.28 21.27 2.64
N GLN A 127 -29.80 21.18 1.39
CA GLN A 127 -29.94 22.25 0.40
C GLN A 127 -31.37 22.38 -0.15
N ASN A 128 -32.14 21.30 -0.20
CA ASN A 128 -33.53 21.34 -0.66
C ASN A 128 -34.50 21.95 0.39
N ASN A 129 -34.08 22.06 1.65
CA ASN A 129 -34.87 22.63 2.74
C ASN A 129 -34.55 24.11 3.04
N SER A 130 -33.68 24.75 2.24
CA SER A 130 -33.24 26.14 2.42
C SER A 130 -33.55 27.03 1.20
N SER A 131 -34.85 27.36 1.04
CA SER A 131 -35.46 28.56 0.40
C SER A 131 -35.54 28.71 -1.14
N PRO A 132 -36.46 29.54 -1.72
CA PRO A 132 -37.28 30.58 -1.05
C PRO A 132 -38.79 30.65 -1.40
N ALA A 133 -39.60 30.94 -0.38
CA ALA A 133 -40.88 31.62 -0.57
C ALA A 133 -40.62 33.13 -0.72
N GLU A 134 -40.86 33.66 -1.92
CA GLU A 134 -41.44 34.98 -2.21
C GLU A 134 -41.63 35.06 -3.73
N ALA A 135 -42.88 35.24 -4.15
CA ALA A 135 -43.33 35.35 -5.53
C ALA A 135 -43.98 36.73 -5.76
N GLY A 136 -43.77 37.31 -6.93
CA GLY A 136 -44.46 38.48 -7.48
C GLY A 136 -43.65 39.09 -8.62
N ASP A 137 -43.73 38.55 -9.84
CA ASP A 137 -44.65 38.96 -10.94
C ASP A 137 -44.34 40.33 -11.57
N ALA A 138 -43.87 40.30 -12.83
CA ALA A 138 -44.44 41.07 -13.94
C ALA A 138 -43.70 40.73 -15.25
N SER A 139 -44.47 40.20 -16.20
CA SER A 139 -44.11 40.01 -17.61
C SER A 139 -44.15 41.35 -18.36
N THR A 140 -43.14 41.67 -19.18
CA THR A 140 -43.31 42.52 -20.38
C THR A 140 -42.24 42.20 -21.42
N SER A 141 -42.73 41.73 -22.55
CA SER A 141 -42.05 41.56 -23.83
C SER A 141 -41.40 42.86 -24.31
N ASN A 142 -40.18 42.78 -24.85
CA ASN A 142 -39.82 43.52 -26.06
C ASN A 142 -38.61 42.87 -26.73
N SER A 143 -38.82 42.53 -28.00
CA SER A 143 -37.83 42.27 -29.02
C SER A 143 -36.93 43.49 -29.23
N ASP A 144 -35.61 43.30 -29.24
CA ASP A 144 -34.81 43.79 -30.36
C ASP A 144 -33.46 43.07 -30.41
N SER A 145 -33.11 42.56 -31.59
CA SER A 145 -31.71 42.27 -31.95
C SER A 145 -31.10 43.57 -32.48
N PRO A 146 -29.80 43.80 -32.26
CA PRO A 146 -28.96 43.76 -33.44
C PRO A 146 -27.61 43.05 -33.27
N SER A 147 -27.21 42.47 -34.39
CA SER A 147 -25.89 42.06 -34.87
C SER A 147 -24.70 42.94 -34.46
N GLU A 148 -23.54 42.29 -34.28
CA GLU A 148 -22.15 42.64 -34.70
C GLU A 148 -21.14 42.15 -33.65
N SER A 149 -20.40 41.07 -33.89
CA SER A 149 -19.09 40.98 -34.57
C SER A 149 -17.90 41.57 -33.78
N GLY A 150 -16.90 40.72 -33.51
CA GLY A 150 -15.59 41.08 -32.96
C GLY A 150 -15.15 40.07 -31.89
N GLN A 151 -14.54 38.93 -32.26
CA GLN A 151 -13.08 38.76 -32.31
C GLN A 151 -12.38 39.28 -31.05
N ASP A 152 -11.97 38.36 -30.17
CA ASP A 152 -10.59 38.29 -29.64
C ASP A 152 -10.48 37.16 -28.60
N ALA A 153 -9.99 36.01 -29.07
CA ALA A 153 -9.41 34.99 -28.21
C ALA A 153 -7.96 34.77 -28.67
N PRO A 154 -6.97 35.00 -27.81
CA PRO A 154 -5.67 34.40 -28.04
C PRO A 154 -5.10 33.82 -26.75
N PHE A 155 -5.42 32.56 -26.41
CA PHE A 155 -4.47 31.73 -25.63
C PHE A 155 -4.73 30.23 -25.80
N ALA A 156 -4.58 29.76 -27.04
CA ALA A 156 -4.31 28.35 -27.33
C ALA A 156 -2.83 28.22 -27.73
N LYS A 157 -1.96 27.87 -26.78
CA LYS A 157 -0.65 27.28 -27.09
C LYS A 157 -0.64 25.84 -26.59
N ARG A 158 -1.03 24.94 -27.49
CA ARG A 158 -0.66 23.52 -27.44
C ARG A 158 0.84 23.44 -27.72
N VAL A 159 1.62 22.97 -26.75
CA VAL A 159 2.96 22.44 -27.00
C VAL A 159 2.78 20.98 -27.39
N THR A 160 2.94 20.69 -28.68
CA THR A 160 3.10 19.34 -29.20
C THR A 160 4.58 19.03 -29.22
N ASP A 161 5.11 18.41 -28.17
CA ASP A 161 6.44 17.81 -28.23
C ASP A 161 6.33 16.45 -28.93
N SER A 162 6.74 16.46 -30.19
CA SER A 162 6.86 15.31 -31.07
C SER A 162 8.12 14.52 -30.67
N PHE A 163 7.99 13.53 -29.79
CA PHE A 163 9.05 12.55 -29.55
C PHE A 163 9.10 11.54 -30.69
N LYS A 164 10.14 11.64 -31.54
CA LYS A 164 10.55 10.62 -32.51
C LYS A 164 11.32 9.50 -31.78
N PRO A 165 10.90 8.23 -31.83
CA PRO A 165 11.77 7.12 -31.44
C PRO A 165 12.78 6.84 -32.56
N ALA A 166 14.07 6.91 -32.24
CA ALA A 166 15.12 6.46 -33.14
C ALA A 166 15.08 4.93 -33.25
N SER A 167 14.76 4.48 -34.46
CA SER A 167 14.89 3.10 -34.94
C SER A 167 16.37 2.71 -34.94
N ILE A 168 16.77 1.77 -34.08
CA ILE A 168 18.04 1.05 -34.25
C ILE A 168 17.74 -0.15 -35.13
N ALA A 169 18.06 0.01 -36.40
CA ALA A 169 17.94 -1.00 -37.43
C ALA A 169 18.96 -2.12 -37.22
N SER A 170 18.49 -3.33 -37.50
CA SER A 170 19.22 -4.58 -37.71
C SER A 170 20.59 -4.41 -38.38
N GLY A 171 21.62 -4.96 -37.75
CA GLY A 171 22.86 -5.36 -38.40
C GLY A 171 23.03 -6.86 -38.25
N ASN A 172 22.49 -7.63 -39.19
CA ASN A 172 22.89 -9.03 -39.40
C ASN A 172 24.03 -9.01 -40.43
N LEU A 173 25.20 -9.56 -40.08
CA LEU A 173 26.26 -9.84 -41.05
C LEU A 173 26.82 -11.24 -40.75
N LEU A 174 26.14 -12.24 -41.31
CA LEU A 174 26.79 -13.50 -41.65
C LEU A 174 27.65 -13.29 -42.91
N ASP A 175 28.76 -14.03 -42.93
CA ASP A 175 29.61 -14.40 -44.05
C ASP A 175 30.49 -13.31 -44.68
N ILE A 176 31.81 -13.52 -44.61
CA ILE A 176 32.73 -13.55 -45.77
C ILE A 176 34.16 -13.99 -45.32
N ILE A 177 34.48 -15.25 -45.66
CA ILE A 177 35.75 -15.79 -46.21
C ILE A 177 37.05 -15.61 -45.38
N SER A 178 37.58 -16.69 -44.79
CA SER A 178 38.54 -17.61 -45.43
C SER A 178 39.00 -18.73 -44.50
#